data_AF-A0A160F715-F1
#
_entry.id   AF-A0A160F715-F1
#
_cell.length_a   1.000
_cell.length_b   1.000
_cell.length_c   1.000
_cell.angle_alpha   90.00
_cell.angle_beta   90.00
_cell.angle_gamma   90.00
#
_symmetry.space_group_name_H-M   'P 1'
#
loop_
_entity.id
_entity.type
_entity.pdbx_description
1 polymer ?
#
loop_
_entity_poly.entity_id
_entity_poly.type
_entity_poly.pdbx_seq_one_letter_code
_entity_poly.pdbx_strand_id
1 'polypeptide(L)'
;MDKKKAIKLATASAVAASAFVAANPNASQAATNVASVVSQAKAQFKNAYYAYSQVTSTGQFADINKVYAEYNKAKKAYADAVALVKKAGGANKDALLADLDATYNEYVAKRVVTYIDAYNYAVKLDAMRKDLQAAVDAKDLVKAEDLYNKISYELNKRTVILDRVYGQTTRDLLRSQFKAAAQQLRDSLMYDITVSVKLKAAEEATNKGDLAAAEKALAEAQDALTKATAFKADLTTKQATVKAAYEAKVAPAVVGVSAVNSRTVQIKFNKPTVVEQFQLQ
;
A
#
# COMPACT_ATOMS: atom_id res chain seq x y z
N MET A 1 -19.87 21.24 53.20
CA MET A 1 -20.93 20.21 53.15
C MET A 1 -21.61 20.38 51.80
N ASP A 2 -21.60 19.51 50.78
CA ASP A 2 -21.11 18.15 50.54
C ASP A 2 -20.89 18.04 49.00
N LYS A 3 -19.69 17.72 48.50
CA LYS A 3 -19.24 16.41 48.00
C LYS A 3 -20.27 15.51 47.28
N LYS A 4 -19.81 14.98 46.12
CA LYS A 4 -20.25 13.81 45.31
C LYS A 4 -21.08 14.22 44.08
N LYS A 5 -20.71 13.92 42.83
CA LYS A 5 -20.24 12.62 42.31
C LYS A 5 -19.31 12.83 41.10
N ALA A 6 -18.02 12.54 41.27
CA ALA A 6 -17.11 12.24 40.16
C ALA A 6 -16.90 10.73 40.16
N ILE A 7 -17.52 10.03 39.21
CA ILE A 7 -17.31 8.60 39.00
C ILE A 7 -15.98 8.47 38.23
N LYS A 8 -14.89 8.25 38.97
CA LYS A 8 -13.64 7.75 38.40
C LYS A 8 -13.83 6.27 38.11
N LEU A 9 -13.97 5.94 36.84
CA LEU A 9 -13.95 4.56 36.35
C LEU A 9 -12.50 4.06 36.45
N ALA A 10 -12.17 3.41 37.56
CA ALA A 10 -10.91 2.70 37.71
C ALA A 10 -11.02 1.36 36.96
N THR A 11 -10.52 1.31 35.73
CA THR A 11 -10.28 0.06 35.00
C THR A 11 -9.10 -0.65 35.65
N ALA A 12 -9.39 -1.41 36.72
CA ALA A 12 -8.46 -2.36 37.29
C ALA A 12 -8.31 -3.53 36.31
N SER A 13 -7.33 -3.45 35.40
CA SER A 13 -6.85 -4.63 34.69
C SER A 13 -6.11 -5.51 35.69
N ALA A 14 -6.84 -6.44 36.30
CA ALA A 14 -6.24 -7.50 37.10
C ALA A 14 -5.33 -8.34 36.18
N VAL A 15 -4.04 -8.06 36.23
CA VAL A 15 -3.03 -8.99 35.75
C VAL A 15 -3.14 -10.20 36.67
N ALA A 16 -3.71 -11.30 36.17
CA ALA A 16 -3.67 -12.57 36.85
C ALA A 16 -2.19 -13.01 36.93
N ALA A 17 -1.53 -12.63 38.02
CA ALA A 17 -0.27 -13.23 38.43
C ALA A 17 -0.58 -14.69 38.76
N SER A 18 -0.22 -15.60 37.86
CA SER A 18 -0.39 -17.04 38.06
C SER A 18 0.27 -17.45 39.37
N ALA A 19 -0.55 -17.88 40.32
CA ALA A 19 -0.14 -18.36 41.63
C ALA A 19 0.74 -19.60 41.49
N PHE A 20 1.85 -19.60 42.23
CA PHE A 20 2.83 -20.67 42.31
C PHE A 20 2.23 -21.88 43.04
N VAL A 21 2.27 -23.06 42.42
CA VAL A 21 2.02 -24.33 43.09
C VAL A 21 3.33 -24.80 43.72
N ALA A 22 3.33 -24.97 45.04
CA ALA A 22 4.44 -25.56 45.79
C ALA A 22 4.62 -27.04 45.37
N ALA A 23 5.80 -27.40 44.88
CA ALA A 23 6.13 -28.77 44.49
C ALA A 23 6.84 -29.55 45.61
N ASN A 24 6.43 -30.80 45.76
CA ASN A 24 6.89 -31.85 46.68
C ASN A 24 8.40 -32.20 46.44
N PRO A 25 9.25 -32.46 47.47
CA PRO A 25 10.71 -32.42 47.32
C PRO A 25 11.39 -33.62 46.62
N ASN A 26 10.66 -34.69 46.27
CA ASN A 26 11.27 -35.97 45.88
C ASN A 26 11.07 -36.39 44.42
N ALA A 27 10.71 -35.49 43.51
CA ALA A 27 10.77 -35.73 42.07
C ALA A 27 11.81 -34.80 41.41
N SER A 28 12.88 -35.39 40.87
CA SER A 28 13.73 -34.86 39.77
C SER A 28 13.88 -33.33 39.71
N GLN A 29 14.84 -32.76 40.45
CA GLN A 29 15.15 -31.32 40.41
C GLN A 29 15.46 -30.78 39.00
N ALA A 30 15.89 -31.64 38.06
CA ALA A 30 16.12 -31.27 36.67
C ALA A 30 14.82 -31.18 35.84
N ALA A 31 13.86 -32.09 36.04
CA ALA A 31 12.59 -32.09 35.30
C ALA A 31 11.68 -30.92 35.71
N THR A 32 11.69 -30.55 36.99
CA THR A 32 10.89 -29.43 37.54
C THR A 32 11.33 -28.08 36.95
N ASN A 33 12.61 -27.94 36.58
CA ASN A 33 13.16 -26.72 35.96
C ASN A 33 12.76 -26.61 34.47
N VAL A 34 12.86 -27.71 33.71
CA VAL A 34 12.54 -27.73 32.27
C VAL A 34 11.08 -27.35 32.00
N ALA A 35 10.13 -27.96 32.72
CA ALA A 35 8.71 -27.67 32.55
C ALA A 35 8.36 -26.20 32.86
N SER A 36 8.99 -25.62 33.89
CA SER A 36 8.79 -24.21 34.27
C SER A 36 9.30 -23.25 33.19
N VAL A 37 10.50 -23.48 32.66
CA VAL A 37 11.08 -22.67 31.57
C VAL A 37 10.24 -22.76 30.29
N VAL A 38 9.76 -23.95 29.93
CA VAL A 38 8.85 -24.14 28.79
C VAL A 38 7.55 -23.34 28.99
N SER A 39 6.95 -23.40 30.18
CA SER A 39 5.74 -22.65 30.52
C SER A 39 5.95 -21.14 30.43
N GLN A 40 7.07 -20.64 30.98
CA GLN A 40 7.44 -19.23 30.91
C GLN A 40 7.67 -18.76 29.47
N ALA A 41 8.32 -19.58 28.63
CA ALA A 41 8.49 -19.27 27.22
C ALA A 41 7.13 -19.16 26.49
N LYS A 42 6.23 -20.12 26.71
CA LYS A 42 4.87 -20.07 26.15
C LYS A 42 4.08 -18.85 26.61
N ALA A 43 4.21 -18.45 27.88
CA ALA A 43 3.60 -17.21 28.39
C ALA A 43 4.18 -15.98 27.67
N GLN A 44 5.49 -15.93 27.47
CA GLN A 44 6.15 -14.84 26.74
C GLN A 44 5.69 -14.75 25.27
N PHE A 45 5.41 -15.87 24.59
CA PHE A 45 4.87 -15.86 23.22
C PHE A 45 3.50 -15.18 23.17
N LYS A 46 2.63 -15.48 24.14
CA LYS A 46 1.31 -14.85 24.27
C LYS A 46 1.44 -13.37 24.63
N ASN A 47 2.38 -13.01 25.51
CA ASN A 47 2.64 -11.61 25.86
C ASN A 47 3.04 -10.78 24.64
N ALA A 48 3.87 -11.32 23.74
CA ALA A 48 4.22 -10.65 22.49
C ALA A 48 3.00 -10.38 21.59
N TYR A 49 2.05 -11.32 21.52
CA TYR A 49 0.77 -11.10 20.83
C TYR A 49 -0.08 -10.02 21.55
N TYR A 50 -0.21 -10.10 22.87
CA TYR A 50 -0.96 -9.13 23.66
C TYR A 50 -0.37 -7.72 23.65
N ALA A 51 0.92 -7.58 23.30
CA ALA A 51 1.56 -6.28 23.14
C ALA A 51 0.90 -5.42 22.05
N TYR A 52 0.24 -6.02 21.05
CA TYR A 52 -0.49 -5.27 20.02
C TYR A 52 -1.98 -5.59 19.95
N SER A 53 -2.44 -6.76 20.42
CA SER A 53 -3.82 -7.20 20.18
C SER A 53 -4.88 -6.41 20.97
N GLN A 54 -4.47 -5.49 21.85
CA GLN A 54 -5.37 -4.57 22.56
C GLN A 54 -5.95 -3.45 21.69
N VAL A 55 -5.69 -3.48 20.38
CA VAL A 55 -6.40 -2.63 19.41
C VAL A 55 -7.92 -2.75 19.56
N THR A 56 -8.45 -3.93 19.89
CA THR A 56 -9.89 -4.14 20.08
C THR A 56 -10.48 -3.33 21.23
N SER A 57 -9.73 -3.07 22.30
CA SER A 57 -10.21 -2.32 23.47
C SER A 57 -9.90 -0.82 23.38
N THR A 58 -8.80 -0.45 22.73
CA THR A 58 -8.30 0.94 22.70
C THR A 58 -8.60 1.68 21.41
N GLY A 59 -8.86 0.97 20.31
CA GLY A 59 -8.98 1.55 18.97
C GLY A 59 -7.68 2.16 18.44
N GLN A 60 -6.54 1.90 19.09
CA GLN A 60 -5.24 2.50 18.77
C GLN A 60 -4.18 1.41 18.58
N PHE A 61 -3.20 1.70 17.71
CA PHE A 61 -2.02 0.86 17.60
C PHE A 61 -1.15 1.00 18.83
N ALA A 62 -0.58 -0.12 19.26
CA ALA A 62 0.51 -0.10 20.22
C ALA A 62 1.75 0.57 19.61
N ASP A 63 2.62 1.07 20.47
CA ASP A 63 3.96 1.51 20.07
C ASP A 63 4.72 0.32 19.46
N ILE A 64 5.07 0.43 18.18
CA ILE A 64 5.73 -0.63 17.43
C ILE A 64 7.07 -1.04 18.06
N ASN A 65 7.77 -0.13 18.74
CA ASN A 65 9.02 -0.43 19.44
C ASN A 65 8.79 -1.40 20.60
N LYS A 66 7.66 -1.25 21.31
CA LYS A 66 7.28 -2.19 22.38
C LYS A 66 6.94 -3.57 21.79
N VAL A 67 6.26 -3.62 20.65
CA VAL A 67 5.95 -4.88 19.95
C VAL A 67 7.23 -5.59 19.51
N TYR A 68 8.20 -4.86 18.95
CA TYR A 68 9.52 -5.42 18.61
C TYR A 68 10.29 -5.92 19.83
N ALA A 69 10.24 -5.18 20.95
CA ALA A 69 10.89 -5.60 22.18
C ALA A 69 10.32 -6.95 22.69
N GLU A 70 8.99 -7.09 22.72
CA GLU A 70 8.34 -8.33 23.14
C GLU A 70 8.54 -9.48 22.14
N TYR A 71 8.56 -9.19 20.84
CA TYR A 71 8.94 -10.14 19.79
C TYR A 71 10.36 -10.71 20.01
N ASN A 72 11.34 -9.84 20.27
CA ASN A 72 12.72 -10.25 20.51
C ASN A 72 12.87 -11.07 21.81
N LYS A 73 12.14 -10.69 22.87
CA LYS A 73 12.06 -11.50 24.10
C LYS A 73 11.48 -12.89 23.83
N ALA A 74 10.41 -12.98 23.05
CA ALA A 74 9.80 -14.26 22.66
C ALA A 74 10.76 -15.13 21.84
N LYS A 75 11.46 -14.55 20.86
CA LYS A 75 12.48 -15.27 20.07
C LYS A 75 13.61 -15.82 20.95
N LYS A 76 14.08 -15.03 21.92
CA LYS A 76 15.10 -15.47 22.87
C LYS A 76 14.57 -16.59 23.77
N ALA A 77 13.38 -16.42 24.36
CA ALA A 77 12.78 -17.41 25.24
C ALA A 77 12.55 -18.75 24.53
N TYR A 78 12.18 -18.72 23.24
CA TYR A 78 12.07 -19.91 22.41
C TYR A 78 13.42 -20.61 22.24
N ALA A 79 14.47 -19.88 21.83
CA ALA A 79 15.80 -20.46 21.63
C ALA A 79 16.37 -21.06 22.94
N ASP A 80 16.23 -20.34 24.05
CA ASP A 80 16.68 -20.79 25.37
C ASP A 80 15.94 -22.06 25.81
N ALA A 81 14.60 -22.09 25.65
CA ALA A 81 13.79 -23.25 26.02
C ALA A 81 14.09 -24.48 25.15
N VAL A 82 14.27 -24.31 23.84
CA VAL A 82 14.66 -25.39 22.93
C VAL A 82 16.01 -25.97 23.31
N ALA A 83 17.00 -25.12 23.59
CA ALA A 83 18.33 -25.56 24.02
C ALA A 83 18.26 -26.35 25.33
N LEU A 84 17.48 -25.85 26.31
CA LEU A 84 17.30 -26.52 27.59
C LEU A 84 16.61 -27.88 27.45
N VAL A 85 15.52 -27.97 26.69
CA VAL A 85 14.78 -29.24 26.46
C VAL A 85 15.69 -30.26 25.77
N LYS A 86 16.45 -29.84 24.75
CA LYS A 86 17.41 -30.72 24.06
C LYS A 86 18.50 -31.23 25.01
N LYS A 87 19.04 -30.35 25.87
CA LYS A 87 20.06 -30.71 26.86
C LYS A 87 19.53 -31.66 27.94
N ALA A 88 18.30 -31.46 28.39
CA ALA A 88 17.69 -32.28 29.43
C ALA A 88 17.35 -33.70 28.93
N GLY A 89 16.97 -33.85 27.66
CA GLY A 89 16.64 -35.14 27.05
C GLY A 89 15.40 -35.80 27.69
N GLY A 90 15.38 -37.13 27.69
CA GLY A 90 14.29 -37.92 28.28
C GLY A 90 13.10 -38.16 27.36
N ALA A 91 12.14 -38.97 27.85
CA ALA A 91 11.01 -39.47 27.05
C ALA A 91 10.07 -38.36 26.55
N ASN A 92 9.97 -37.24 27.28
CA ASN A 92 9.07 -36.12 26.94
C ASN A 92 9.71 -35.07 26.01
N LYS A 93 10.98 -35.24 25.62
CA LYS A 93 11.74 -34.23 24.86
C LYS A 93 11.00 -33.80 23.59
N ASP A 94 10.62 -34.76 22.76
CA ASP A 94 10.02 -34.48 21.45
C ASP A 94 8.63 -33.86 21.59
N ALA A 95 7.85 -34.29 22.59
CA ALA A 95 6.54 -33.69 22.89
C ALA A 95 6.66 -32.22 23.34
N LEU A 96 7.64 -31.91 24.21
CA LEU A 96 7.88 -30.53 24.66
C LEU A 96 8.38 -29.63 23.53
N LEU A 97 9.25 -30.13 22.66
CA LEU A 97 9.71 -29.38 21.49
C LEU A 97 8.55 -29.11 20.52
N ALA A 98 7.72 -30.11 20.22
CA ALA A 98 6.56 -29.95 19.34
C ALA A 98 5.56 -28.92 19.89
N ASP A 99 5.28 -28.94 21.20
CA ASP A 99 4.37 -27.98 21.85
C ASP A 99 4.95 -26.54 21.88
N LEU A 100 6.25 -26.40 22.15
CA LEU A 100 6.96 -25.12 22.02
C LEU A 100 6.86 -24.56 20.60
N ASP A 101 7.17 -25.39 19.61
CA ASP A 101 7.15 -25.02 18.19
C ASP A 101 5.75 -24.62 17.75
N ALA A 102 4.74 -25.41 18.09
CA ALA A 102 3.35 -25.11 17.77
C ALA A 102 2.90 -23.78 18.39
N THR A 103 3.23 -23.53 19.67
CA THR A 103 2.85 -22.30 20.36
C THR A 103 3.60 -21.08 19.80
N TYR A 104 4.90 -21.21 19.53
CA TYR A 104 5.70 -20.14 18.93
C TYR A 104 5.21 -19.80 17.52
N ASN A 105 4.95 -20.82 16.70
CA ASN A 105 4.44 -20.63 15.35
C ASN A 105 3.07 -19.93 15.35
N GLU A 106 2.18 -20.32 16.27
CA GLU A 106 0.86 -19.73 16.37
C GLU A 106 0.90 -18.27 16.83
N TYR A 107 1.55 -17.97 17.95
CA TYR A 107 1.50 -16.62 18.53
C TYR A 107 2.54 -15.67 17.96
N VAL A 108 3.74 -16.15 17.66
CA VAL A 108 4.83 -15.29 17.20
C VAL A 108 4.85 -15.23 15.68
N ALA A 109 5.04 -16.38 15.01
CA ALA A 109 5.24 -16.39 13.56
C ALA A 109 3.97 -15.99 12.77
N LYS A 110 2.81 -16.52 13.13
CA LYS A 110 1.55 -16.24 12.40
C LYS A 110 0.85 -14.96 12.83
N ARG A 111 1.08 -14.46 14.04
CA ARG A 111 0.36 -13.29 14.58
C ARG A 111 1.25 -12.07 14.80
N VAL A 112 2.37 -12.18 15.52
CA VAL A 112 3.24 -11.02 15.80
C VAL A 112 4.02 -10.59 14.57
N VAL A 113 4.66 -11.51 13.87
CA VAL A 113 5.45 -11.19 12.66
C VAL A 113 4.57 -10.60 11.57
N THR A 114 3.41 -11.21 11.30
CA THR A 114 2.47 -10.70 10.28
C THR A 114 1.92 -9.32 10.64
N TYR A 115 1.68 -9.04 11.93
CA TYR A 115 1.33 -7.70 12.39
C TYR A 115 2.45 -6.69 12.16
N ILE A 116 3.69 -7.03 12.54
CA ILE A 116 4.86 -6.16 12.33
C ILE A 116 5.03 -5.82 10.84
N ASP A 117 4.96 -6.83 9.97
CA ASP A 117 5.05 -6.65 8.52
C ASP A 117 3.96 -5.73 7.98
N ALA A 118 2.72 -5.92 8.46
CA ALA A 118 1.57 -5.12 8.06
C ALA A 118 1.66 -3.68 8.56
N TYR A 119 2.11 -3.46 9.79
CA TYR A 119 2.30 -2.12 10.35
C TYR A 119 3.39 -1.36 9.57
N ASN A 120 4.55 -2.00 9.33
CA ASN A 120 5.63 -1.39 8.56
C ASN A 120 5.22 -1.09 7.11
N TYR A 121 4.49 -2.01 6.48
CA TYR A 121 3.91 -1.79 5.17
C TYR A 121 2.97 -0.57 5.17
N ALA A 122 2.10 -0.46 6.18
CA ALA A 122 1.13 0.62 6.27
C ALA A 122 1.80 1.99 6.51
N VAL A 123 2.80 2.06 7.38
CA VAL A 123 3.61 3.27 7.60
C VAL A 123 4.36 3.67 6.32
N LYS A 124 4.96 2.70 5.61
CA LYS A 124 5.61 2.95 4.32
C LYS A 124 4.61 3.51 3.30
N LEU A 125 3.40 2.94 3.23
CA LEU A 125 2.36 3.37 2.31
C LEU A 125 1.91 4.82 2.60
N ASP A 126 1.79 5.20 3.86
CA ASP A 126 1.47 6.59 4.24
C ASP A 126 2.61 7.56 3.96
N ALA A 127 3.87 7.16 4.15
CA ALA A 127 5.02 7.96 3.74
C ALA A 127 5.00 8.20 2.22
N MET A 128 4.76 7.16 1.42
CA MET A 128 4.63 7.29 -0.04
C MET A 128 3.45 8.20 -0.43
N ARG A 129 2.31 8.10 0.27
CA ARG A 129 1.17 9.00 0.07
C ARG A 129 1.55 10.46 0.33
N LYS A 130 2.27 10.74 1.42
CA LYS A 130 2.75 12.09 1.74
C LYS A 130 3.73 12.60 0.68
N ASP A 131 4.64 11.77 0.21
CA ASP A 131 5.57 12.13 -0.87
C ASP A 131 4.82 12.42 -2.19
N LEU A 132 3.79 11.64 -2.50
CA LEU A 132 2.94 11.87 -3.68
C LEU A 132 2.18 13.18 -3.55
N GLN A 133 1.61 13.47 -2.38
CA GLN A 133 0.94 14.75 -2.12
C GLN A 133 1.92 15.91 -2.27
N ALA A 134 3.14 15.79 -1.73
CA ALA A 134 4.16 16.82 -1.87
C ALA A 134 4.56 17.06 -3.35
N ALA A 135 4.62 16.01 -4.17
CA ALA A 135 4.87 16.15 -5.62
C ALA A 135 3.70 16.84 -6.33
N VAL A 136 2.46 16.55 -5.93
CA VAL A 136 1.25 17.23 -6.42
C VAL A 136 1.25 18.72 -6.06
N ASP A 137 1.59 19.03 -4.81
CA ASP A 137 1.63 20.41 -4.32
C ASP A 137 2.74 21.21 -5.01
N ALA A 138 3.87 20.57 -5.28
CA ALA A 138 5.00 21.15 -6.02
C ALA A 138 4.81 21.20 -7.55
N LYS A 139 3.67 20.72 -8.08
CA LYS A 139 3.41 20.58 -9.52
C LYS A 139 4.48 19.78 -10.28
N ASP A 140 5.12 18.83 -9.61
CA ASP A 140 6.11 17.93 -10.21
C ASP A 140 5.41 16.68 -10.78
N LEU A 141 4.92 16.80 -12.02
CA LEU A 141 4.20 15.72 -12.70
C LEU A 141 5.05 14.46 -12.88
N VAL A 142 6.35 14.60 -13.14
CA VAL A 142 7.25 13.46 -13.37
C VAL A 142 7.41 12.65 -12.10
N LYS A 143 7.67 13.32 -10.97
CA LYS A 143 7.77 12.67 -9.66
C LYS A 143 6.42 12.10 -9.21
N ALA A 144 5.32 12.82 -9.45
CA ALA A 144 3.99 12.34 -9.11
C ALA A 144 3.63 11.06 -9.88
N GLU A 145 3.99 10.96 -11.16
CA GLU A 145 3.78 9.75 -11.97
C GLU A 145 4.57 8.54 -11.44
N ASP A 146 5.85 8.73 -11.11
CA ASP A 146 6.68 7.67 -10.52
C ASP A 146 6.10 7.17 -9.17
N LEU A 147 5.75 8.09 -8.28
CA LEU A 147 5.16 7.77 -6.97
C LEU A 147 3.77 7.12 -7.11
N TYR A 148 2.94 7.60 -8.04
CA TYR A 148 1.63 7.01 -8.34
C TYR A 148 1.77 5.55 -8.77
N ASN A 149 2.74 5.23 -9.64
CA ASN A 149 2.97 3.87 -10.10
C ASN A 149 3.46 2.97 -8.96
N LYS A 150 4.37 3.47 -8.11
CA LYS A 150 4.83 2.74 -6.92
C LYS A 150 3.69 2.47 -5.94
N ILE A 151 2.87 3.48 -5.62
CA ILE A 151 1.69 3.30 -4.74
C ILE A 151 0.68 2.34 -5.37
N SER A 152 0.42 2.44 -6.67
CA SER A 152 -0.49 1.52 -7.37
C SER A 152 0.00 0.08 -7.28
N TYR A 153 1.30 -0.16 -7.41
CA TYR A 153 1.89 -1.49 -7.20
C TYR A 153 1.68 -1.98 -5.77
N GLU A 154 1.99 -1.15 -4.77
CA GLU A 154 1.83 -1.47 -3.36
C GLU A 154 0.38 -1.80 -2.99
N LEU A 155 -0.58 -1.02 -3.49
CA LEU A 155 -2.03 -1.20 -3.27
C LEU A 155 -2.61 -2.44 -3.99
N ASN A 156 -2.04 -2.83 -5.12
CA ASN A 156 -2.56 -3.97 -5.90
C ASN A 156 -1.89 -5.31 -5.54
N LYS A 157 -0.59 -5.29 -5.23
CA LYS A 157 0.21 -6.52 -5.09
C LYS A 157 0.58 -6.84 -3.64
N ARG A 158 0.69 -5.84 -2.77
CA ARG A 158 1.21 -6.02 -1.40
C ARG A 158 0.16 -5.89 -0.30
N THR A 159 -1.11 -5.62 -0.64
CA THR A 159 -2.20 -5.58 0.36
C THR A 159 -2.50 -6.92 1.02
N VAL A 160 -2.10 -8.03 0.41
CA VAL A 160 -2.18 -9.37 1.03
C VAL A 160 -1.44 -9.44 2.37
N ILE A 161 -0.45 -8.57 2.60
CA ILE A 161 0.24 -8.45 3.89
C ILE A 161 -0.75 -8.07 4.99
N LEU A 162 -1.70 -7.16 4.71
CA LEU A 162 -2.74 -6.77 5.66
C LEU A 162 -3.71 -7.93 5.95
N ASP A 163 -3.94 -8.83 4.98
CA ASP A 163 -4.85 -9.96 5.15
C ASP A 163 -4.31 -11.08 6.04
N ARG A 164 -2.98 -11.14 6.20
CA ARG A 164 -2.30 -12.10 7.08
C ARG A 164 -2.40 -11.74 8.56
N VAL A 165 -2.79 -10.51 8.89
CA VAL A 165 -2.88 -10.07 10.28
C VAL A 165 -4.05 -10.77 10.98
N TYR A 166 -3.76 -11.38 12.11
CA TYR A 166 -4.77 -11.98 12.96
C TYR A 166 -5.56 -10.89 13.72
N GLY A 167 -6.89 -10.99 13.67
CA GLY A 167 -7.81 -10.03 14.28
C GLY A 167 -8.41 -9.06 13.27
N GLN A 168 -9.75 -9.08 13.15
CA GLN A 168 -10.47 -8.23 12.21
C GLN A 168 -10.33 -6.74 12.55
N THR A 169 -10.50 -6.36 13.82
CA THR A 169 -10.40 -4.95 14.26
C THR A 169 -9.04 -4.34 13.93
N THR A 170 -7.94 -5.10 14.10
CA THR A 170 -6.59 -4.64 13.73
C THR A 170 -6.45 -4.45 12.22
N ARG A 171 -6.98 -5.37 11.41
CA ARG A 171 -6.98 -5.24 9.95
C ARG A 171 -7.76 -4.02 9.49
N ASP A 172 -8.94 -3.82 10.06
CA ASP A 172 -9.81 -2.71 9.70
C ASP A 172 -9.19 -1.37 10.09
N LEU A 173 -8.51 -1.31 11.25
CA LEU A 173 -7.76 -0.13 11.67
C LEU A 173 -6.58 0.19 10.73
N LEU A 174 -5.82 -0.82 10.29
CA LEU A 174 -4.72 -0.65 9.32
C LEU A 174 -5.24 -0.13 7.98
N ARG A 175 -6.38 -0.66 7.53
CA ARG A 175 -7.02 -0.24 6.28
C ARG A 175 -7.56 1.18 6.38
N SER A 176 -8.24 1.53 7.45
CA SER A 176 -8.86 2.86 7.61
C SER A 176 -7.83 3.97 7.81
N GLN A 177 -6.80 3.75 8.63
CA GLN A 177 -5.83 4.81 8.93
C GLN A 177 -4.82 5.04 7.80
N PHE A 178 -4.42 4.00 7.07
CA PHE A 178 -3.33 4.11 6.11
C PHE A 178 -3.76 3.84 4.67
N LYS A 179 -4.44 2.72 4.41
CA LYS A 179 -4.79 2.31 3.04
C LYS A 179 -5.81 3.26 2.41
N ALA A 180 -6.83 3.68 3.14
CA ALA A 180 -7.93 4.49 2.61
C ALA A 180 -7.44 5.83 2.04
N ALA A 181 -6.65 6.58 2.80
CA ALA A 181 -6.12 7.87 2.35
C ALA A 181 -5.15 7.72 1.16
N ALA A 182 -4.32 6.67 1.15
CA ALA A 182 -3.42 6.39 0.03
C ALA A 182 -4.18 6.02 -1.25
N GLN A 183 -5.22 5.20 -1.12
CA GLN A 183 -6.10 4.82 -2.21
C GLN A 183 -6.85 6.03 -2.78
N GLN A 184 -7.44 6.87 -1.91
CA GLN A 184 -8.15 8.08 -2.33
C GLN A 184 -7.25 9.04 -3.11
N LEU A 185 -6.05 9.33 -2.59
CA LEU A 185 -5.11 10.20 -3.30
C LEU A 185 -4.71 9.61 -4.64
N ARG A 186 -4.37 8.32 -4.68
CA ARG A 186 -4.05 7.62 -5.93
C ARG A 186 -5.21 7.74 -6.92
N ASP A 187 -6.43 7.40 -6.52
CA ASP A 187 -7.58 7.38 -7.43
C ASP A 187 -7.94 8.77 -7.94
N SER A 188 -7.73 9.82 -7.14
CA SER A 188 -7.93 11.21 -7.57
C SER A 188 -6.99 11.64 -8.72
N LEU A 189 -5.81 11.02 -8.83
CA LEU A 189 -4.80 11.34 -9.84
C LEU A 189 -4.86 10.41 -11.07
N MET A 190 -5.79 9.45 -11.09
CA MET A 190 -5.88 8.46 -12.16
C MET A 190 -5.95 9.10 -13.55
N TYR A 191 -6.76 10.15 -13.70
CA TYR A 191 -6.92 10.84 -14.98
C TYR A 191 -5.69 11.67 -15.34
N ASP A 192 -5.11 12.42 -14.41
CA ASP A 192 -3.87 13.18 -14.62
C ASP A 192 -2.73 12.29 -15.14
N ILE A 193 -2.53 11.13 -14.50
CA ILE A 193 -1.50 10.18 -14.92
C ILE A 193 -1.85 9.53 -16.27
N THR A 194 -3.12 9.21 -16.52
CA THR A 194 -3.56 8.67 -17.81
C THR A 194 -3.23 9.64 -18.95
N VAL A 195 -3.52 10.93 -18.77
CA VAL A 195 -3.17 11.95 -19.77
C VAL A 195 -1.65 12.00 -19.98
N SER A 196 -0.85 12.08 -18.90
CA SER A 196 0.62 12.12 -19.02
C SER A 196 1.16 10.96 -19.86
N VAL A 197 0.74 9.74 -19.54
CA VAL A 197 1.18 8.51 -20.23
C VAL A 197 0.72 8.50 -21.69
N LYS A 198 -0.53 8.90 -21.96
CA LYS A 198 -1.06 8.92 -23.34
C LYS A 198 -0.42 10.00 -24.21
N LEU A 199 -0.08 11.16 -23.64
CA LEU A 199 0.67 12.18 -24.35
C LEU A 199 2.10 11.73 -24.67
N LYS A 200 2.78 11.03 -23.75
CA LYS A 200 4.10 10.41 -24.04
C LYS A 200 3.98 9.37 -25.17
N ALA A 201 2.96 8.51 -25.12
CA ALA A 201 2.72 7.52 -26.17
C ALA A 201 2.43 8.16 -27.54
N ALA A 202 1.64 9.24 -27.58
CA ALA A 202 1.37 9.99 -28.80
C ALA A 202 2.63 10.63 -29.38
N GLU A 203 3.48 11.22 -28.54
CA GLU A 203 4.75 11.81 -28.93
C GLU A 203 5.70 10.75 -29.50
N GLU A 204 5.85 9.60 -28.83
CA GLU A 204 6.65 8.47 -29.31
C GLU A 204 6.15 7.92 -30.65
N ALA A 205 4.83 7.73 -30.79
CA ALA A 205 4.23 7.23 -32.03
C ALA A 205 4.40 8.23 -33.19
N THR A 206 4.21 9.53 -32.92
CA THR A 206 4.46 10.61 -33.88
C THR A 206 5.92 10.61 -34.33
N ASN A 207 6.87 10.40 -33.41
CA ASN A 207 8.30 10.34 -33.73
C ASN A 207 8.66 9.12 -34.59
N LYS A 208 7.98 7.99 -34.39
CA LYS A 208 8.13 6.77 -35.19
C LYS A 208 7.38 6.79 -36.53
N GLY A 209 6.57 7.82 -36.78
CA GLY A 209 5.73 7.93 -37.99
C GLY A 209 4.46 7.09 -37.95
N ASP A 210 4.12 6.47 -36.82
CA ASP A 210 2.87 5.75 -36.61
C ASP A 210 1.75 6.73 -36.24
N LEU A 211 1.22 7.40 -37.25
CA LEU A 211 0.22 8.46 -37.08
C LEU A 211 -1.13 7.92 -36.58
N ALA A 212 -1.47 6.67 -36.89
CA ALA A 212 -2.71 6.06 -36.41
C ALA A 212 -2.66 5.80 -34.89
N ALA A 213 -1.53 5.28 -34.38
CA ALA A 213 -1.33 5.12 -32.95
C ALA A 213 -1.26 6.47 -32.22
N ALA A 214 -0.62 7.48 -32.83
CA ALA A 214 -0.55 8.83 -32.28
C ALA A 214 -1.93 9.48 -32.14
N GLU A 215 -2.76 9.39 -33.18
CA GLU A 215 -4.14 9.92 -33.17
C GLU A 215 -4.98 9.28 -32.08
N LYS A 216 -4.93 7.94 -31.97
CA LYS A 216 -5.63 7.20 -30.93
C LYS A 216 -5.19 7.64 -29.53
N ALA A 217 -3.88 7.75 -29.30
CA ALA A 217 -3.34 8.17 -28.02
C ALA A 217 -3.73 9.63 -27.66
N LEU A 218 -3.76 10.54 -28.65
CA LEU A 218 -4.25 11.91 -28.47
C LEU A 218 -5.73 11.97 -28.10
N ALA A 219 -6.57 11.13 -28.74
CA ALA A 219 -7.99 11.04 -28.43
C ALA A 219 -8.23 10.51 -27.00
N GLU A 220 -7.50 9.46 -26.60
CA GLU A 220 -7.56 8.92 -25.24
C GLU A 220 -7.05 9.94 -24.19
N ALA A 221 -6.00 10.70 -24.52
CA ALA A 221 -5.52 11.81 -23.68
C ALA A 221 -6.58 12.92 -23.55
N GLN A 222 -7.28 13.26 -24.63
CA GLN A 222 -8.33 14.28 -24.62
C GLN A 222 -9.50 13.88 -23.72
N ASP A 223 -9.99 12.64 -23.81
CA ASP A 223 -11.08 12.17 -22.94
C ASP A 223 -10.67 12.25 -21.47
N ALA A 224 -9.49 11.75 -21.12
CA ALA A 224 -8.99 11.76 -19.76
C ALA A 224 -8.75 13.19 -19.23
N LEU A 225 -8.30 14.13 -20.08
CA LEU A 225 -8.02 15.51 -19.70
C LEU A 225 -9.27 16.25 -19.20
N THR A 226 -10.46 15.88 -19.67
CA THR A 226 -11.71 16.47 -19.19
C THR A 226 -11.90 16.28 -17.68
N LYS A 227 -11.39 15.15 -17.15
CA LYS A 227 -11.51 14.70 -15.75
C LYS A 227 -10.22 14.89 -14.95
N ALA A 228 -9.14 15.37 -15.56
CA ALA A 228 -7.88 15.66 -14.87
C ALA A 228 -8.07 16.79 -13.84
N THR A 229 -7.27 16.75 -12.78
CA THR A 229 -7.40 17.62 -11.60
C THR A 229 -6.12 18.40 -11.35
N ALA A 230 -5.20 17.83 -10.58
CA ALA A 230 -4.01 18.45 -10.02
C ALA A 230 -3.10 19.11 -11.06
N PHE A 231 -2.97 18.52 -12.25
CA PHE A 231 -2.02 18.90 -13.30
C PHE A 231 -2.70 19.38 -14.58
N LYS A 232 -4.01 19.68 -14.52
CA LYS A 232 -4.81 19.98 -15.72
C LYS A 232 -4.19 21.05 -16.63
N ALA A 233 -3.71 22.16 -16.08
CA ALA A 233 -3.12 23.25 -16.87
C ALA A 233 -1.84 22.83 -17.62
N ASP A 234 -0.92 22.16 -16.93
CA ASP A 234 0.34 21.68 -17.51
C ASP A 234 0.07 20.62 -18.57
N LEU A 235 -0.89 19.73 -18.29
CA LEU A 235 -1.32 18.69 -19.22
C LEU A 235 -2.01 19.26 -20.47
N THR A 236 -2.83 20.31 -20.32
CA THR A 236 -3.42 21.02 -21.47
C THR A 236 -2.34 21.64 -22.35
N THR A 237 -1.34 22.29 -21.75
CA THR A 237 -0.21 22.90 -22.48
C THR A 237 0.60 21.83 -23.22
N LYS A 238 0.90 20.72 -22.54
CA LYS A 238 1.61 19.58 -23.14
C LYS A 238 0.80 18.96 -24.28
N GLN A 239 -0.51 18.78 -24.10
CA GLN A 239 -1.37 18.25 -25.15
C GLN A 239 -1.36 19.12 -26.40
N ALA A 240 -1.47 20.45 -26.25
CA ALA A 240 -1.41 21.37 -27.39
C ALA A 240 -0.08 21.21 -28.16
N THR A 241 1.03 21.08 -27.44
CA THR A 241 2.36 20.86 -28.03
C THR A 241 2.44 19.55 -28.80
N VAL A 242 2.02 18.44 -28.18
CA VAL A 242 2.05 17.10 -28.81
C VAL A 242 1.10 17.04 -30.02
N LYS A 243 -0.08 17.65 -29.92
CA LYS A 243 -1.05 17.75 -31.01
C LYS A 243 -0.50 18.53 -32.20
N ALA A 244 0.18 19.66 -31.96
CA ALA A 244 0.82 20.43 -33.02
C ALA A 244 1.94 19.64 -33.73
N ALA A 245 2.75 18.89 -32.95
CA ALA A 245 3.80 18.04 -33.52
C ALA A 245 3.22 16.89 -34.37
N TYR A 246 2.09 16.31 -33.95
CA TYR A 246 1.35 15.33 -34.74
C TYR A 246 0.80 15.93 -36.05
N GLU A 247 0.09 17.07 -35.97
CA GLU A 247 -0.52 17.73 -37.12
C GLU A 247 0.52 18.17 -38.18
N ALA A 248 1.73 18.54 -37.76
CA ALA A 248 2.84 18.84 -38.65
C ALA A 248 3.25 17.65 -39.54
N LYS A 249 3.07 16.41 -39.06
CA LYS A 249 3.41 15.18 -39.80
C LYS A 249 2.26 14.58 -40.59
N VAL A 250 1.01 14.95 -40.29
CA VAL A 250 -0.16 14.51 -41.06
C VAL A 250 -0.13 15.13 -42.45
N ALA A 251 -0.23 14.32 -43.50
CA ALA A 251 -0.27 14.83 -44.88
C ALA A 251 -1.58 15.61 -45.16
N PRO A 252 -1.54 16.68 -45.98
CA PRO A 252 -2.77 17.32 -46.44
C PRO A 252 -3.59 16.32 -47.28
N ALA A 253 -4.88 16.23 -46.99
CA ALA A 253 -5.81 15.35 -47.69
C ALA A 253 -7.12 16.10 -47.97
N VAL A 254 -7.74 15.81 -49.10
CA VAL A 254 -9.08 16.31 -49.45
C VAL A 254 -10.11 15.53 -48.64
N VAL A 255 -10.92 16.23 -47.85
CA VAL A 255 -11.98 15.64 -47.01
C VAL A 255 -13.38 15.85 -47.57
N GLY A 256 -13.53 16.69 -48.59
CA GLY A 256 -14.81 16.86 -49.26
C GLY A 256 -14.73 17.71 -50.51
N VAL A 257 -15.57 17.39 -51.48
CA VAL A 257 -15.80 18.19 -52.67
C VAL A 257 -17.30 18.40 -52.80
N SER A 258 -17.74 19.65 -52.95
CA SER A 258 -19.16 20.00 -53.11
C SER A 258 -19.34 21.07 -54.17
N ALA A 259 -20.35 20.94 -55.02
CA ALA A 259 -20.72 22.00 -55.95
C ALA A 259 -21.31 23.20 -55.18
N VAL A 260 -20.85 24.41 -55.49
CA VAL A 260 -21.41 25.66 -54.98
C VAL A 260 -22.47 26.19 -55.95
N ASN A 261 -22.17 26.12 -57.25
CA ASN A 261 -23.07 26.44 -58.35
C ASN A 261 -22.61 25.73 -59.64
N SER A 262 -23.24 26.02 -60.78
CA SER A 262 -22.95 25.38 -62.07
C SER A 262 -21.54 25.60 -62.61
N ARG A 263 -20.73 26.47 -62.00
CA ARG A 263 -19.36 26.79 -62.43
C ARG A 263 -18.32 26.77 -61.30
N THR A 264 -18.72 26.45 -60.07
CA THR A 264 -17.85 26.57 -58.90
C THR A 264 -17.96 25.33 -58.03
N VAL A 265 -16.81 24.74 -57.66
CA VAL A 265 -16.70 23.66 -56.69
C VAL A 265 -15.92 24.13 -55.46
N GLN A 266 -16.34 23.69 -54.28
CA GLN A 266 -15.64 23.89 -53.02
C GLN A 266 -14.93 22.60 -52.65
N ILE A 267 -13.62 22.70 -52.41
CA ILE A 267 -12.78 21.60 -51.93
C ILE A 267 -12.41 21.90 -50.47
N LYS A 268 -12.68 20.96 -49.57
CA LYS A 268 -12.31 21.03 -48.15
C LYS A 268 -11.10 20.13 -47.93
N PHE A 269 -10.10 20.65 -47.23
CA PHE A 269 -8.91 19.90 -46.81
C PHE A 269 -8.93 19.60 -45.31
N ASN A 270 -8.24 18.55 -44.88
CA ASN A 270 -8.09 18.19 -43.46
C ASN A 270 -7.23 19.20 -42.67
N LYS A 271 -6.47 20.06 -43.35
CA LYS A 271 -5.68 21.14 -42.75
C LYS A 271 -5.54 22.34 -43.71
N PRO A 272 -5.18 23.54 -43.21
CA PRO A 272 -4.92 24.69 -44.06
C PRO A 272 -3.83 24.37 -45.09
N THR A 273 -4.11 24.65 -46.36
CA THR A 273 -3.18 24.48 -47.47
C THR A 273 -2.66 25.85 -47.93
N VAL A 274 -1.39 25.90 -48.33
CA VAL A 274 -0.85 27.09 -49.00
C VAL A 274 -1.42 27.10 -50.42
N VAL A 275 -2.21 28.13 -50.75
CA VAL A 275 -2.79 28.28 -52.08
C VAL A 275 -1.76 29.00 -52.95
N GLU A 276 -0.90 28.25 -53.64
CA GLU A 276 -0.34 28.74 -54.91
C GLU A 276 -1.44 28.61 -55.96
N GLN A 277 -1.64 29.65 -56.78
CA GLN A 277 -2.70 29.67 -57.78
C GLN A 277 -2.58 28.47 -58.72
N PHE A 278 -3.48 27.51 -58.60
CA PHE A 278 -3.62 26.43 -59.57
C PHE A 278 -4.32 26.99 -60.81
N GLN A 279 -3.53 27.38 -61.80
CA GLN A 279 -4.01 27.58 -63.17
C GLN A 279 -4.34 26.20 -63.74
N LEU A 280 -5.64 25.88 -63.83
CA LEU A 280 -6.10 24.74 -64.61
C LEU A 280 -5.85 25.08 -66.09
N GLN A 281 -4.92 24.36 -66.74
CA GLN A 281 -4.74 24.38 -68.19
C GLN A 281 -5.86 23.61 -68.90
#